data_AF-A0A3B0UI91-F1
#
_entry.id   AF-A0A3B0UI91-F1
#
_cell.length_a   1.000
_cell.length_b   1.000
_cell.length_c   1.000
_cell.angle_alpha   90.00
_cell.angle_beta   90.00
_cell.angle_gamma   90.00
#
_symmetry.space_group_name_H-M   'P 1'
#
loop_
_entity.id
_entity.type
_entity.pdbx_description
1 polymer ?
#
loop_
_entity_poly.entity_id
_entity_poly.type
_entity_poly.pdbx_seq_one_letter_code
_entity_poly.pdbx_strand_id
1 'polypeptide(L)'
;MVVYRLTKAKYAKKLSGLGASKSSTHRWNSRGTSMLYTSQSRALAVSEVAAHLTLEELPPEQAMLTIYIPDSVSMQSIMLSSLPLGWDCW
;
A
#
# COMPACT_ATOMS: atom_id res chain seq x y z
N MET A 1 14.56 7.98 1.46
CA MET A 1 13.37 8.24 2.32
C MET A 1 12.86 7.00 3.06
N VAL A 2 12.02 7.14 4.11
CA VAL A 2 11.40 6.02 4.85
C VAL A 2 9.90 5.96 4.57
N VAL A 3 9.37 4.76 4.32
CA VAL A 3 7.93 4.49 4.13
C VAL A 3 7.47 3.32 5.00
N TYR A 4 6.17 3.20 5.19
CA TYR A 4 5.55 2.24 6.10
C TYR A 4 4.54 1.37 5.38
N ARG A 5 4.36 0.13 5.83
CA ARG A 5 3.35 -0.79 5.30
C ARG A 5 2.83 -1.70 6.40
N LEU A 6 1.51 -1.72 6.58
CA LEU A 6 0.84 -2.70 7.42
C LEU A 6 0.51 -3.94 6.58
N THR A 7 0.88 -5.14 7.05
CA THR A 7 0.60 -6.38 6.33
C THR A 7 0.52 -7.58 7.27
N LYS A 8 -0.09 -8.69 6.83
CA LYS A 8 -0.09 -9.95 7.60
C LYS A 8 1.35 -10.42 7.81
N ALA A 9 1.70 -10.82 9.03
CA ALA A 9 3.08 -11.16 9.43
C ALA A 9 3.73 -12.21 8.51
N LYS A 10 2.97 -13.20 8.03
CA LYS A 10 3.43 -14.20 7.05
C LYS A 10 3.95 -13.63 5.72
N TYR A 11 3.59 -12.40 5.36
CA TYR A 11 4.03 -11.71 4.15
C TYR A 11 5.09 -10.62 4.41
N ALA A 12 5.48 -10.40 5.67
CA ALA A 12 6.41 -9.35 6.07
C ALA A 12 7.81 -9.46 5.45
N LYS A 13 8.27 -10.69 5.15
CA LYS A 13 9.63 -10.96 4.69
C LYS A 13 9.86 -10.75 3.19
N LYS A 14 8.81 -10.59 2.38
CA LYS A 14 8.93 -10.47 0.91
C LYS A 14 8.24 -9.22 0.39
N LEU A 15 9.00 -8.35 -0.27
CA LEU A 15 8.51 -7.12 -0.90
C LEU A 15 8.12 -7.34 -2.38
N SER A 16 7.42 -8.44 -2.68
CA SER A 16 7.16 -8.85 -4.08
C SER A 16 5.97 -8.15 -4.74
N GLY A 17 5.07 -7.53 -3.97
CA GLY A 17 3.84 -6.93 -4.53
C GLY A 17 2.81 -7.91 -5.09
N LEU A 18 3.03 -9.23 -4.95
CA LEU A 18 2.16 -10.28 -5.51
C LEU A 18 0.74 -10.30 -4.93
N GLY A 19 0.52 -9.71 -3.75
CA GLY A 19 -0.83 -9.58 -3.20
C GLY A 19 -1.70 -8.67 -4.06
N ALA A 20 -1.13 -7.55 -4.51
CA ALA A 20 -1.83 -6.55 -5.30
C ALA A 20 -2.21 -7.08 -6.69
N SER A 21 -1.37 -7.93 -7.29
CA SER A 21 -1.62 -8.47 -8.64
C SER A 21 -2.77 -9.48 -8.70
N LYS A 22 -3.19 -10.05 -7.57
CA LYS A 22 -4.22 -11.10 -7.51
C LYS A 22 -5.64 -10.56 -7.61
N SER A 23 -5.87 -9.29 -7.25
CA SER A 23 -7.19 -8.66 -7.36
C SER A 23 -7.21 -7.62 -8.46
N SER A 24 -8.37 -7.43 -9.06
CA SER A 24 -8.67 -6.32 -9.98
C SER A 24 -9.20 -5.07 -9.27
N THR A 25 -9.36 -5.12 -7.95
CA THR A 25 -10.05 -4.07 -7.16
C THR A 25 -9.12 -3.08 -6.47
N HIS A 26 -7.81 -3.14 -6.73
CA HIS A 26 -6.86 -2.20 -6.14
C HIS A 26 -6.83 -0.90 -6.95
N ARG A 27 -6.70 0.25 -6.26
CA ARG A 27 -6.82 1.58 -6.87
C ARG A 27 -5.81 1.86 -7.98
N TRP A 28 -4.55 1.44 -7.81
CA TRP A 28 -3.43 1.89 -8.64
C TRP A 28 -2.76 0.78 -9.47
N ASN A 29 -3.30 -0.46 -9.49
CA ASN A 29 -2.74 -1.53 -10.32
C ASN A 29 -3.81 -2.45 -10.91
N SER A 30 -3.57 -2.90 -12.15
CA SER A 30 -4.39 -3.92 -12.81
C SER A 30 -4.04 -5.34 -12.33
N ARG A 31 -4.98 -6.28 -12.52
CA ARG A 31 -4.75 -7.72 -12.29
C ARG A 31 -3.52 -8.19 -13.10
N GLY A 32 -2.66 -8.99 -12.47
CA GLY A 32 -1.39 -9.45 -13.04
C GLY A 32 -0.21 -8.49 -12.84
N THR A 33 -0.44 -7.22 -12.48
CA THR A 33 0.62 -6.25 -12.20
C THR A 33 0.94 -6.22 -10.72
N SER A 34 2.18 -6.60 -10.35
CA SER A 34 2.61 -6.59 -8.95
C SER A 34 2.95 -5.16 -8.51
N MET A 35 2.41 -4.75 -7.37
CA MET A 35 2.62 -3.41 -6.82
C MET A 35 2.74 -3.46 -5.30
N LEU A 36 3.65 -2.67 -4.74
CA LEU A 36 3.85 -2.53 -3.30
C LEU A 36 3.26 -1.20 -2.82
N TYR A 37 2.15 -1.28 -2.10
CA TYR A 37 1.52 -0.11 -1.48
C TYR A 37 2.22 0.20 -0.15
N THR A 38 2.57 1.47 0.02
CA THR A 38 3.21 2.00 1.23
C THR A 38 2.65 3.37 1.56
N SER A 39 2.86 3.80 2.80
CA SER A 39 2.38 5.06 3.34
C SER A 39 3.55 5.89 3.88
N GLN A 40 3.42 7.21 3.86
CA GLN A 40 4.45 8.11 4.38
C GLN A 40 4.54 8.12 5.91
N SER A 41 3.51 7.61 6.61
CA SER A 41 3.50 7.48 8.08
C SER A 41 2.86 6.17 8.53
N ARG A 42 3.17 5.74 9.76
CA ARG A 42 2.54 4.57 10.40
C ARG A 42 1.03 4.78 10.59
N ALA A 43 0.62 6.00 10.94
CA ALA A 43 -0.79 6.35 11.12
C ALA A 43 -1.56 6.15 9.83
N LEU A 44 -1.03 6.66 8.71
CA LEU A 44 -1.66 6.49 7.40
C LEU A 44 -1.74 5.00 7.00
N ALA A 45 -0.70 4.22 7.25
CA ALA A 45 -0.72 2.78 6.98
C ALA A 45 -1.81 2.03 7.76
N VAL A 46 -2.16 2.49 8.97
CA VAL A 46 -3.26 1.93 9.75
C VAL A 46 -4.61 2.44 9.21
N SER A 47 -4.73 3.73 8.89
CA SER A 47 -5.95 4.33 8.34
C SER A 47 -6.39 3.68 7.03
N GLU A 48 -5.46 3.35 6.13
CA GLU A 48 -5.76 2.65 4.87
C GLU A 48 -6.40 1.28 5.11
N VAL A 49 -5.96 0.55 6.15
CA VAL A 49 -6.55 -0.75 6.47
C VAL A 49 -7.88 -0.57 7.18
N ALA A 50 -7.99 0.40 8.09
CA ALA A 50 -9.23 0.71 8.82
C ALA A 50 -10.35 1.26 7.92
N ALA A 51 -10.01 1.84 6.76
CA ALA A 51 -10.99 2.30 5.78
C ALA A 51 -11.69 1.15 5.04
N HIS A 52 -11.07 -0.03 5.01
CA HIS A 52 -11.57 -1.20 4.26
C HIS A 52 -11.93 -2.39 5.16
N LEU A 53 -11.46 -2.41 6.40
CA LEU A 53 -11.69 -3.47 7.38
C LEU A 53 -11.99 -2.83 8.73
N THR A 54 -12.97 -3.36 9.43
CA THR A 54 -13.19 -3.02 10.84
C THR A 54 -12.04 -3.55 11.69
N LEU A 55 -11.83 -2.96 12.88
CA LEU A 55 -10.82 -3.42 13.83
C LEU A 55 -11.02 -4.89 14.27
N GLU A 56 -12.26 -5.37 14.23
CA GLU A 56 -12.61 -6.76 14.56
C GLU A 56 -12.26 -7.74 13.43
N GLU A 57 -12.24 -7.26 12.18
CA GLU A 57 -11.84 -8.04 11.01
C GLU A 57 -10.32 -8.06 10.81
N LEU A 58 -9.57 -7.25 11.55
CA LEU A 58 -8.11 -7.24 11.48
C LEU A 58 -7.56 -8.58 11.98
N PRO A 59 -6.85 -9.34 11.12
CA PRO A 59 -6.16 -10.54 11.56
C PRO A 59 -5.23 -10.21 12.74
N PRO A 60 -5.15 -11.05 13.78
CA PRO A 60 -4.33 -10.78 14.96
C PRO A 60 -2.83 -10.64 14.63
N GLU A 61 -2.37 -11.27 13.55
CA GLU A 61 -0.97 -11.26 13.13
C GLU A 61 -0.69 -10.20 12.06
N GLN A 62 -0.77 -8.91 12.44
CA GLN A 62 -0.27 -7.81 11.62
C GLN A 62 1.20 -7.50 11.94
N ALA A 63 1.92 -7.04 10.93
CA ALA A 63 3.28 -6.53 11.04
C ALA A 63 3.36 -5.15 10.39
N MET A 64 3.92 -4.19 11.14
CA MET A 64 4.27 -2.88 10.61
C MET A 64 5.69 -2.93 10.04
N LEU A 65 5.81 -2.86 8.71
CA LEU A 65 7.09 -2.74 8.04
C LEU A 65 7.54 -1.29 8.01
N THR A 66 8.83 -1.07 8.29
CA THR A 66 9.54 0.17 8.01
C THR A 66 10.49 -0.11 6.86
N ILE A 67 10.29 0.54 5.72
CA ILE A 67 11.03 0.29 4.49
C ILE A 67 11.84 1.53 4.16
N TYR A 68 13.15 1.34 4.01
CA TYR A 68 14.05 2.39 3.55
C TYR A 68 14.15 2.35 2.02
N ILE A 69 13.87 3.48 1.37
CA ILE A 69 14.07 3.70 -0.05
C ILE A 69 15.34 4.54 -0.21
N PRO A 70 16.41 4.00 -0.83
CA PRO A 70 17.63 4.77 -1.10
C PRO A 70 17.36 5.98 -1.98
N ASP A 71 18.05 7.09 -1.73
CA ASP A 71 17.86 8.32 -2.51
C ASP A 71 18.36 8.20 -3.96
N SER A 72 19.11 7.14 -4.28
CA SER A 72 19.50 6.79 -5.64
C SER A 72 18.37 6.20 -6.49
N VAL A 73 17.24 5.84 -5.89
CA VAL A 73 16.07 5.29 -6.60
C VAL A 73 15.30 6.44 -7.24
N SER A 74 14.97 6.32 -8.53
CA SER A 74 14.15 7.32 -9.22
C SER A 74 12.74 7.37 -8.62
N MET A 75 12.22 8.58 -8.47
CA MET A 75 10.90 8.83 -7.91
C MET A 75 10.12 9.76 -8.81
N GLN A 76 8.86 9.42 -9.03
CA GLN A 76 7.91 10.27 -9.73
C GLN A 76 6.82 10.70 -8.75
N SER A 77 6.61 12.01 -8.66
CA SER A 77 5.48 12.58 -7.93
C SER A 77 4.35 12.87 -8.91
N ILE A 78 3.13 12.46 -8.56
CA ILE A 78 1.93 12.73 -9.35
C ILE A 78 1.17 13.87 -8.67
N MET A 79 0.88 14.92 -9.42
CA MET A 79 0.11 16.06 -8.93
C MET A 79 -1.38 15.70 -8.90
N LEU A 80 -2.12 16.14 -7.87
CA LEU A 80 -3.57 15.91 -7.80
C LEU A 80 -4.31 16.43 -9.03
N SER A 81 -3.87 17.58 -9.57
CA SER A 81 -4.43 18.18 -10.79
C SER A 81 -4.20 17.35 -12.06
N SER A 82 -3.30 16.36 -12.02
CA SER A 82 -3.01 15.47 -13.16
C SER A 82 -3.80 14.15 -13.11
N LEU A 83 -4.53 13.91 -12.02
CA LEU A 83 -5.34 12.71 -11.89
C LEU A 83 -6.63 12.83 -12.71
N PRO A 84 -7.10 11.73 -13.31
CA PRO A 84 -8.35 11.73 -14.08
C PRO A 84 -9.55 12.02 -13.18
N LEU A 85 -10.61 12.56 -13.76
CA LEU A 85 -11.88 12.74 -13.04
C LEU A 85 -12.36 11.40 -12.48
N GLY A 86 -12.76 11.38 -11.21
CA GLY A 86 -13.28 10.19 -10.53
C GLY A 86 -12.22 9.22 -10.00
N TRP A 87 -10.94 9.61 -9.95
CA TRP A 87 -9.86 8.78 -9.38
C TRP A 87 -10.08 8.40 -7.90
N ASP A 88 -10.81 9.24 -7.17
CA ASP A 88 -11.15 9.11 -5.75
C ASP A 88 -12.53 8.50 -5.51
N CYS A 89 -13.39 8.40 -6.53
CA CYS A 89 -14.71 7.79 -6.43
C CYS A 89 -14.60 6.27 -6.20
N TRP A 90 -15.23 5.79 -5.14
CA TRP A 90 -15.45 4.38 -4.83
C TRP A 90 -16.94 4.08 -4.84
#